data_AF-A0A387HFN6-F1
#
_entry.id   AF-A0A387HFN6-F1
#
_cell.length_a   1.000
_cell.length_b   1.000
_cell.length_c   1.000
_cell.angle_alpha   90.00
_cell.angle_beta   90.00
_cell.angle_gamma   90.00
#
_symmetry.space_group_name_H-M   'P 1'
#
loop_
_entity.id
_entity.type
_entity.pdbx_description
1 polymer ?
#
loop_
_entity_poly.entity_id
_entity_poly.type
_entity_poly.pdbx_seq_one_letter_code
_entity_poly.pdbx_strand_id
1 'polypeptide(L)' 'MLWLGVPYLLYLGALPFVNKVRPVVFGLPFLFFWLLIATLATPLAIWLTWRGDTRGRGKAGAR' A
#
# COMPACT_ATOMS: atom_id res chain seq x y z
N MET A 1 -12.34 6.87 -1.09
CA MET A 1 -12.40 5.76 -2.07
C MET A 1 -11.04 5.12 -2.36
N LEU A 2 -9.92 5.85 -2.29
CA LEU A 2 -8.57 5.32 -2.59
C LEU A 2 -8.13 4.13 -1.69
N TRP A 3 -8.60 4.09 -0.44
CA TRP A 3 -8.26 3.02 0.53
C TRP A 3 -8.68 1.62 0.08
N LEU A 4 -9.74 1.52 -0.74
CA LEU A 4 -10.24 0.24 -1.26
C LEU A 4 -9.26 -0.40 -2.26
N GLY A 5 -8.37 0.38 -2.87
CA GLY A 5 -7.36 -0.13 -3.82
C GLY A 5 -6.15 -0.79 -3.14
N VAL A 6 -5.88 -0.46 -1.87
CA VAL A 6 -4.73 -0.98 -1.12
C VAL A 6 -4.75 -2.52 -1.00
N PRO A 7 -5.84 -3.16 -0.51
CA PRO A 7 -5.88 -4.62 -0.45
C PRO A 7 -5.82 -5.26 -1.84
N TYR A 8 -6.37 -4.60 -2.87
CA TYR A 8 -6.36 -5.10 -4.24
C TYR A 8 -4.94 -5.12 -4.85
N LEU A 9 -4.19 -4.04 -4.67
CA LEU A 9 -2.79 -3.94 -5.11
C LEU A 9 -1.88 -4.92 -4.35
N LEU A 10 -2.12 -5.11 -3.04
CA LEU A 10 -1.44 -6.14 -2.26
C LEU A 10 -1.75 -7.54 -2.80
N TYR A 11 -3.00 -7.82 -3.16
CA TYR A 11 -3.35 -9.15 -3.68
C TYR A 11 -2.76 -9.42 -5.08
N LEU A 12 -2.81 -8.42 -5.97
CA LEU A 12 -2.17 -8.49 -7.30
C LEU A 12 -0.66 -8.70 -7.21
N GLY A 13 -0.01 -8.04 -6.26
CA GLY A 13 1.41 -8.24 -5.99
C GLY A 13 1.73 -9.64 -5.50
N ALA A 14 0.86 -10.31 -4.75
CA ALA A 14 1.08 -11.68 -4.27
C ALA A 14 0.82 -12.76 -5.35
N LEU A 15 -0.06 -12.48 -6.30
CA LEU A 15 -0.53 -13.42 -7.33
C LEU A 15 0.56 -14.05 -8.23
N PRO A 16 1.57 -13.33 -8.74
CA PRO A 16 2.61 -13.94 -9.57
C PRO A 16 3.56 -14.87 -8.80
N PHE A 17 3.55 -14.85 -7.47
CA PHE A 17 4.54 -15.56 -6.64
C PHE A 17 4.06 -16.89 -6.07
N VAL A 18 2.74 -17.14 -6.00
CA VAL A 18 2.21 -18.48 -5.71
C VAL A 18 2.55 -19.48 -6.82
N ASN A 19 2.81 -19.01 -8.05
CA ASN A 19 3.15 -19.87 -9.17
C ASN A 19 4.66 -20.20 -9.30
N LYS A 20 5.50 -19.91 -8.28
CA LYS A 20 6.96 -20.12 -8.33
C LYS A 20 7.47 -20.78 -7.04
N VAL A 21 8.21 -21.89 -7.17
CA VAL A 21 8.69 -22.76 -6.06
C VAL A 21 9.70 -22.06 -5.11
N ARG A 22 10.41 -21.01 -5.55
CA ARG A 22 11.25 -20.15 -4.68
C ARG A 22 11.15 -18.69 -5.16
N PRO A 23 10.22 -17.89 -4.62
CA PRO A 23 10.09 -16.50 -5.02
C PRO A 23 11.18 -15.67 -4.34
N VAL A 24 12.14 -15.22 -5.14
CA VAL A 24 13.24 -14.33 -4.72
C VAL A 24 13.13 -13.05 -5.55
N VAL A 25 13.11 -11.89 -4.88
CA VAL A 25 12.97 -10.57 -5.53
C VAL A 25 14.21 -9.75 -5.17
N PHE A 26 14.98 -9.30 -6.17
CA PHE A 26 16.26 -8.60 -5.96
C PHE A 26 17.25 -9.33 -5.03
N GLY A 27 17.21 -10.67 -5.00
CA GLY A 27 18.06 -11.48 -4.11
C GLY A 27 17.53 -11.63 -2.67
N LEU A 28 16.42 -10.99 -2.31
CA LEU A 28 15.75 -11.20 -1.02
C LEU A 28 14.62 -12.23 -1.13
N PRO A 29 14.40 -13.04 -0.08
CA PRO A 29 13.21 -13.87 0.01
C PRO A 29 11.96 -13.00 -0.06
N PHE A 30 10.96 -13.43 -0.83
CA PHE A 30 9.73 -12.68 -1.08
C PHE A 30 9.06 -12.13 0.20
N LEU A 31 9.03 -12.92 1.27
CA LEU A 31 8.46 -12.50 2.55
C LEU A 31 9.12 -11.22 3.09
N PHE A 32 10.45 -11.10 3.02
CA PHE A 32 11.15 -9.91 3.49
C PHE A 32 10.91 -8.70 2.58
N PHE A 33 10.93 -8.91 1.27
CA PHE A 33 10.61 -7.85 0.30
C PHE A 33 9.17 -7.33 0.50
N TRP A 34 8.22 -8.25 0.70
CA TRP A 34 6.82 -7.92 0.96
C TRP A 34 6.63 -7.18 2.28
N LEU A 35 7.30 -7.65 3.33
CA LEU A 35 7.28 -7.01 4.65
C LEU A 35 7.87 -5.60 4.59
N LEU A 36 8.95 -5.40 3.84
CA LEU A 36 9.56 -4.09 3.62
C LEU A 36 8.56 -3.13 2.96
N ILE A 37 7.88 -3.58 1.90
CA ILE A 37 6.83 -2.80 1.23
C ILE A 37 5.70 -2.48 2.21
N ALA A 38 5.18 -3.45 2.96
CA ALA A 38 4.11 -3.22 3.93
C ALA A 38 4.52 -2.22 5.03
N THR A 39 5.77 -2.31 5.49
CA THR A 39 6.35 -1.41 6.48
C THR A 39 6.42 0.03 5.95
N LEU A 40 6.78 0.23 4.68
CA LEU A 40 6.78 1.55 4.04
C LEU A 40 5.36 2.03 3.65
N ALA A 41 4.47 1.11 3.29
CA ALA A 41 3.10 1.41 2.93
C ALA A 41 2.31 2.01 4.11
N THR A 42 2.60 1.59 5.34
CA THR A 42 1.92 2.08 6.56
C THR A 42 2.10 3.60 6.76
N PRO A 43 3.32 4.15 6.86
CA PRO A 43 3.52 5.59 6.97
C PRO A 43 3.10 6.33 5.69
N LEU A 44 3.25 5.74 4.50
CA LEU A 44 2.76 6.34 3.25
C LEU A 44 1.23 6.48 3.24
N ALA A 45 0.50 5.49 3.73
CA ALA A 45 -0.95 5.56 3.86
C ALA A 45 -1.36 6.67 4.83
N ILE A 46 -0.70 6.77 6.00
CA ILE A 46 -0.94 7.84 6.98
C ILE A 46 -0.63 9.21 6.35
N TRP A 47 0.48 9.35 5.65
CA TRP A 47 0.85 10.59 4.98
C TRP A 47 -0.15 10.98 3.88
N LEU A 48 -0.61 10.02 3.08
CA LEU A 48 -1.64 10.23 2.06
C LEU A 48 -2.98 10.65 2.70
N THR A 49 -3.36 10.06 3.83
CA THR A 49 -4.56 10.50 4.56
C THR A 49 -4.41 11.92 5.08
N TRP A 50 -3.25 12.28 5.64
CA TRP A 50 -2.99 13.64 6.14
C TRP A 50 -3.01 14.69 5.01
N ARG A 51 -2.39 14.37 3.87
CA ARG A 51 -2.40 15.21 2.67
C ARG A 51 -3.78 15.30 2.01
N GLY A 52 -4.59 14.26 2.13
CA GLY A 52 -5.97 14.24 1.66
C GLY A 52 -6.92 15.04 2.54
N ASP A 53 -6.79 14.90 3.87
CA ASP A 53 -7.63 15.58 4.87
C ASP A 53 -7.43 17.10 4.84
N THR A 54 -6.19 17.55 4.66
CA THR A 54 -5.87 18.98 4.46
C THR A 54 -6.55 19.61 3.24
N ARG A 55 -6.95 18.81 2.23
CA ARG A 55 -7.74 19.29 1.07
C ARG A 55 -9.26 19.29 1.32
N GLY A 56 -9.74 18.54 2.31
CA GLY A 56 -11.17 18.42 2.64
C GLY A 56 -11.71 19.54 3.53
N ARG A 57 -10.85 20.15 4.38
CA ARG A 57 -11.25 21.22 5.31
C ARG A 57 -11.75 22.51 4.64
N GLY A 58 -11.47 22.73 3.35
CA GLY A 58 -11.96 23.92 2.62
C GLY A 58 -13.44 23.88 2.22
N LYS A 59 -14.14 22.74 2.32
CA LYS A 59 -15.54 22.60 1.85
C LYS A 59 -16.58 22.33 2.94
N ALA A 60 -16.17 22.06 4.18
CA ALA A 60 -17.09 21.74 5.28
C ALA A 60 -17.48 22.94 6.16
N GLY A 61 -16.84 24.11 5.99
CA GLY A 61 -17.12 25.33 6.76
C GLY A 61 -18.02 26.36 6.08
N ALA A 62 -18.64 26.01 4.96
CA ALA A 62 -19.55 26.89 4.20
C ALA A 62 -20.99 26.35 4.20
N ARG A 63 -21.46 25.90 5.37
CA ARG A 63 -22.87 25.61 5.64
C ARG A 63 -23.28 26.26 6.94
#